data_AF-A0A7J5EVW5-F1
#
_entry.id   AF-A0A7J5EVW5-F1
#
_cell.length_a   1.000
_cell.length_b   1.000
_cell.length_c   1.000
_cell.angle_alpha   90.00
_cell.angle_beta   90.00
_cell.angle_gamma   90.00
#
_symmetry.space_group_name_H-M   'P 1'
#
loop_
_entity.id
_entity.type
_entity.pdbx_description
1 polymer ?
#
loop_
_entity_poly.entity_id
_entity_poly.type
_entity_poly.pdbx_seq_one_letter_code
_entity_poly.pdbx_strand_id
1 'polypeptide(L)'
;MRQIGILVALAACGGPEQGVKQVTIGPVPDTVSRGTFAGPLCDGDACRCRDASAPGDGGAGEPGDTGGAVKRFEIRIGPSEHELWVMLDDMVLYKSKARAEDCFYVDLGAGDHVMGLRASQEGGIAARVAVSEYAPATKSWYETFRFGCGAPGPCSHTELDEYKAGLARYKRGIHDPCGSVKVKQIGWDTGIAPDQMHPNDLQVAWTLDVYDFAPKKPHGDPSCASRFE
;
A
#
# COMPACT_ATOMS: atom_id res chain seq x y z
N MET A 1 -51.40 10.86 44.26
CA MET A 1 -51.40 11.07 42.79
C MET A 1 -49.96 10.96 42.31
N ARG A 2 -49.74 10.17 41.25
CA ARG A 2 -48.45 9.63 40.79
C ARG A 2 -47.51 10.70 40.24
N GLN A 3 -46.25 10.61 40.64
CA GLN A 3 -45.08 11.23 39.99
C GLN A 3 -44.91 10.73 38.55
N ILE A 4 -44.56 11.63 37.63
CA ILE A 4 -43.99 11.30 36.33
C ILE A 4 -42.69 12.12 36.21
N GLY A 5 -41.56 11.46 36.47
CA GLY A 5 -40.24 11.96 36.15
C GLY A 5 -39.87 11.47 34.75
N ILE A 6 -39.63 12.40 33.82
CA ILE A 6 -39.15 12.09 32.47
C ILE A 6 -37.63 12.02 32.52
N LEU A 7 -37.08 10.81 32.39
CA LEU A 7 -35.67 10.56 32.13
C LEU A 7 -35.43 10.66 30.62
N VAL A 8 -34.70 11.70 30.20
CA VAL A 8 -34.19 11.82 28.83
C VAL A 8 -32.89 11.03 28.74
N ALA A 9 -32.95 9.85 28.13
CA ALA A 9 -31.76 9.07 27.78
C ALA A 9 -31.19 9.60 26.46
N LEU A 10 -30.09 10.37 26.55
CA LEU A 10 -29.24 10.68 25.41
C LEU A 10 -28.51 9.40 25.00
N ALA A 11 -29.02 8.72 23.98
CA ALA A 11 -28.34 7.62 23.33
C ALA A 11 -27.15 8.19 22.54
N ALA A 12 -25.96 8.15 23.14
CA ALA A 12 -24.71 8.36 22.43
C ALA A 12 -24.45 7.14 21.53
N CYS A 13 -24.79 7.25 20.25
CA CYS A 13 -24.35 6.32 19.21
C CYS A 13 -22.86 6.58 18.88
N GLY A 14 -21.97 6.26 19.82
CA GLY A 14 -20.55 6.07 19.53
C GLY A 14 -20.35 4.64 19.08
N GLY A 15 -20.54 4.37 17.78
CA GLY A 15 -20.13 3.09 17.21
C GLY A 15 -18.62 2.92 17.34
N PRO A 16 -18.10 1.71 17.59
CA PRO A 16 -16.67 1.49 17.62
C PRO A 16 -16.12 1.84 16.23
N GLU A 17 -15.25 2.83 16.15
CA GLU A 17 -14.30 2.92 15.05
C GLU A 17 -13.67 1.53 14.97
N GLN A 18 -13.81 0.87 13.81
CA GLN A 18 -13.14 -0.40 13.56
C GLN A 18 -11.65 -0.13 13.69
N GLY A 19 -11.13 -0.38 14.89
CA GLY A 19 -9.76 -0.12 15.27
C GLY A 19 -8.84 -0.78 14.26
N VAL A 20 -7.74 -0.09 13.98
CA VAL A 20 -6.59 -0.62 13.24
C VAL A 20 -6.40 -2.08 13.64
N LYS A 21 -6.55 -3.01 12.69
CA LYS A 21 -6.27 -4.43 12.93
C LYS A 21 -4.87 -4.48 13.52
N GLN A 22 -4.75 -4.99 14.74
CA GLN A 22 -3.46 -5.11 15.39
C GLN A 22 -2.62 -6.03 14.51
N VAL A 23 -1.57 -5.46 13.92
CA VAL A 23 -0.63 -6.18 13.07
C VAL A 23 0.30 -6.92 14.02
N THR A 24 0.63 -8.17 13.70
CA THR A 24 1.60 -8.95 14.47
C THR A 24 2.77 -9.27 13.56
N ILE A 25 3.98 -9.14 14.08
CA ILE A 25 5.18 -9.50 13.33
C ILE A 25 5.20 -11.02 13.12
N GLY A 26 5.13 -11.42 11.85
CA GLY A 26 5.32 -12.79 11.42
C GLY A 26 6.80 -13.15 11.22
N PRO A 27 7.10 -14.45 10.99
CA PRO A 27 8.43 -14.88 10.60
C PRO A 27 8.88 -14.17 9.31
N VAL A 28 10.19 -13.99 9.16
CA VAL A 28 10.77 -13.48 7.91
C VAL A 28 10.50 -14.50 6.79
N PRO A 29 9.88 -14.11 5.67
CA PRO A 29 9.65 -15.02 4.54
C PRO A 29 10.95 -15.44 3.85
N ASP A 30 10.86 -16.45 2.99
CA ASP A 30 11.99 -16.86 2.16
C ASP A 30 12.49 -15.72 1.26
N THR A 31 13.78 -15.73 0.95
CA THR A 31 14.45 -14.73 0.09
C THR A 31 14.24 -15.02 -1.40
N VAL A 32 13.00 -15.30 -1.81
CA VAL A 32 12.63 -15.58 -3.19
C VAL A 32 11.25 -15.02 -3.50
N SER A 33 11.11 -14.41 -4.66
CA SER A 33 9.82 -13.93 -5.15
C SER A 33 8.96 -15.11 -5.62
N ARG A 34 7.69 -15.13 -5.21
CA ARG A 34 6.73 -16.18 -5.53
C ARG A 34 5.40 -15.53 -5.88
N GLY A 35 4.89 -15.77 -7.09
CA GLY A 35 3.63 -15.21 -7.53
C GLY A 35 3.43 -15.31 -9.03
N THR A 36 2.34 -14.71 -9.51
CA THR A 36 2.10 -14.53 -10.95
C THR A 36 2.38 -13.08 -11.30
N PHE A 37 3.51 -12.83 -11.94
CA PHE A 37 3.90 -11.49 -12.38
C PHE A 37 3.45 -11.24 -13.82
N ALA A 38 3.07 -10.00 -14.11
CA ALA A 38 2.36 -9.62 -15.31
C ALA A 38 3.18 -8.70 -16.22
N GLY A 39 2.98 -8.86 -17.52
CA GLY A 39 3.45 -7.91 -18.53
C GLY A 39 4.91 -8.08 -18.98
N PRO A 40 5.33 -7.31 -20.00
CA PRO A 40 6.59 -7.51 -20.73
C PRO A 40 7.85 -7.12 -19.95
N LEU A 41 7.69 -6.46 -18.81
CA LEU A 41 8.81 -6.07 -17.95
C LEU A 41 9.25 -7.20 -17.01
N CYS A 42 8.48 -8.28 -16.93
CA CYS A 42 8.79 -9.45 -16.10
C CYS A 42 9.31 -10.61 -16.94
N ASP A 43 10.33 -11.30 -16.42
CA ASP A 43 10.87 -12.55 -16.94
C ASP A 43 11.02 -13.53 -15.76
N GLY A 44 10.10 -14.50 -15.68
CA GLY A 44 10.00 -15.40 -14.53
C GLY A 44 9.66 -14.65 -13.24
N ASP A 45 10.59 -14.67 -12.28
CA ASP A 45 10.45 -14.08 -10.95
C ASP A 45 11.10 -12.69 -10.79
N ALA A 46 11.69 -12.17 -11.87
CA ALA A 46 12.35 -10.88 -11.92
C ALA A 46 11.61 -9.91 -12.84
N CYS A 47 11.41 -8.66 -12.40
CA CYS A 47 10.90 -7.62 -13.27
C CYS A 47 11.82 -6.38 -13.27
N ARG A 48 11.74 -5.62 -14.36
CA ARG A 48 12.43 -4.33 -14.48
C ARG A 48 11.47 -3.20 -14.17
N CYS A 49 11.90 -2.24 -13.36
CA CYS A 49 11.14 -1.01 -13.13
C CYS A 49 10.95 -0.24 -14.44
N ARG A 50 9.72 0.20 -14.71
CA ARG A 50 9.46 1.20 -15.76
C ARG A 50 10.18 2.49 -15.40
N ASP A 51 10.50 3.28 -16.42
CA ASP A 51 10.87 4.67 -16.20
C ASP A 51 9.62 5.45 -15.75
N ALA A 52 9.69 6.11 -14.60
CA ALA A 52 8.57 6.88 -14.05
C ALA A 52 8.17 8.06 -14.96
N SER A 53 9.09 8.53 -15.80
CA SER A 53 8.87 9.59 -16.78
C SER A 53 8.43 9.09 -18.16
N ALA A 54 8.47 7.78 -18.40
CA ALA A 54 8.02 7.23 -19.67
C ALA A 54 6.51 7.46 -19.88
N PRO A 55 6.09 7.81 -21.10
CA PRO A 55 4.68 7.98 -21.41
C PRO A 55 3.93 6.64 -21.35
N GLY A 56 2.63 6.72 -21.06
CA GLY A 56 1.73 5.57 -21.11
C GLY A 56 2.00 4.52 -20.04
N ASP A 57 2.09 3.25 -20.46
CA ASP A 57 2.33 2.11 -19.57
C ASP A 57 3.80 1.97 -19.16
N GLY A 58 4.71 2.76 -19.74
CA GLY A 58 6.16 2.63 -19.51
C GLY A 58 6.71 1.27 -19.91
N GLY A 59 6.07 0.58 -20.86
CA GLY A 59 6.42 -0.78 -21.29
C GLY A 59 5.88 -1.90 -20.39
N ALA A 60 5.14 -1.56 -19.32
CA ALA A 60 4.52 -2.55 -18.44
C ALA A 60 3.41 -3.37 -19.14
N GLY A 61 2.92 -2.92 -20.30
CA GLY A 61 1.82 -3.53 -21.05
C GLY A 61 0.44 -3.18 -20.48
N GLU A 62 -0.61 -3.64 -21.15
CA GLU A 62 -1.99 -3.59 -20.65
C GLU A 62 -2.34 -4.84 -19.82
N PRO A 63 -3.27 -4.72 -18.83
CA PRO A 63 -3.76 -5.86 -18.05
C PRO A 63 -4.22 -7.01 -18.96
N GLY A 64 -3.95 -8.25 -18.56
CA GLY A 64 -4.38 -9.41 -19.34
C GLY A 64 -5.91 -9.52 -19.45
N ASP A 65 -6.39 -9.94 -20.62
CA ASP A 65 -7.81 -10.24 -20.84
C ASP A 65 -8.18 -11.58 -20.18
N THR A 66 -8.49 -11.53 -18.88
CA THR A 66 -8.83 -12.70 -18.06
C THR A 66 -10.34 -12.85 -17.84
N GLY A 67 -11.17 -12.18 -18.67
CA GLY A 67 -12.64 -12.31 -18.61
C GLY A 67 -13.32 -11.52 -17.49
N GLY A 68 -12.60 -10.58 -16.85
CA GLY A 68 -13.11 -9.66 -15.84
C GLY A 68 -12.43 -8.29 -15.89
N ALA A 69 -12.95 -7.32 -15.12
CA ALA A 69 -12.33 -6.00 -14.95
C ALA A 69 -11.05 -6.12 -14.11
N VAL A 70 -9.96 -6.51 -14.77
CA VAL A 70 -8.62 -6.65 -14.17
C VAL A 70 -7.79 -5.41 -14.45
N LYS A 71 -6.98 -5.03 -13.47
CA LYS A 71 -6.17 -3.81 -13.48
C LYS A 71 -4.72 -4.15 -13.21
N ARG A 72 -3.82 -3.42 -13.87
CA ARG A 72 -2.37 -3.61 -13.71
C ARG A 72 -1.87 -2.72 -12.60
N PHE A 73 -1.08 -3.30 -11.72
CA PHE A 73 -0.40 -2.61 -10.64
C PHE A 73 1.11 -2.74 -10.80
N GLU A 74 1.79 -1.66 -10.46
CA GLU A 74 3.23 -1.65 -10.19
C GLU A 74 3.42 -1.59 -8.68
N ILE A 75 4.29 -2.45 -8.16
CA ILE A 75 4.72 -2.47 -6.77
C ILE A 75 6.23 -2.25 -6.78
N ARG A 76 6.65 -1.05 -6.38
CA ARG A 76 8.07 -0.69 -6.21
C ARG A 76 8.47 -0.88 -4.76
N ILE A 77 9.51 -1.65 -4.52
CA ILE A 77 10.06 -1.92 -3.19
C ILE A 77 11.44 -1.30 -3.12
N GLY A 78 11.63 -0.36 -2.18
CA GLY A 78 12.81 0.51 -2.10
C GLY A 78 12.56 1.94 -2.61
N PRO A 79 13.61 2.76 -2.75
CA PRO A 79 15.01 2.43 -2.48
C PRO A 79 15.30 2.10 -1.01
N SER A 80 16.11 1.06 -0.77
CA SER A 80 16.62 0.66 0.55
C SER A 80 17.89 -0.19 0.40
N GLU A 81 18.77 -0.19 1.40
CA GLU A 81 19.93 -1.10 1.46
C GLU A 81 19.59 -2.47 2.05
N HIS A 82 18.40 -2.62 2.64
CA HIS A 82 18.00 -3.86 3.32
C HIS A 82 17.13 -4.75 2.45
N GLU A 83 16.95 -5.98 2.92
CA GLU A 83 15.98 -6.93 2.37
C GLU A 83 14.58 -6.52 2.79
N LEU A 84 13.65 -6.59 1.85
CA LEU A 84 12.26 -6.23 2.05
C LEU A 84 11.37 -7.28 1.39
N TRP A 85 10.29 -7.64 2.07
CA TRP A 85 9.28 -8.55 1.55
C TRP A 85 7.95 -7.81 1.51
N VAL A 86 7.32 -7.77 0.34
CA VAL A 86 5.93 -7.36 0.23
C VAL A 86 5.08 -8.60 0.00
N MET A 87 4.10 -8.82 0.87
CA MET A 87 3.10 -9.87 0.68
C MET A 87 1.89 -9.24 0.00
N LEU A 88 1.30 -9.96 -0.95
CA LEU A 88 0.09 -9.57 -1.65
C LEU A 88 -0.75 -10.83 -1.86
N ASP A 89 -1.84 -10.96 -1.11
CA ASP A 89 -2.62 -12.19 -0.99
C ASP A 89 -1.67 -13.39 -0.73
N ASP A 90 -1.58 -14.34 -1.66
CA ASP A 90 -0.70 -15.51 -1.57
C ASP A 90 0.70 -15.30 -2.18
N MET A 91 0.98 -14.10 -2.72
CA MET A 91 2.24 -13.75 -3.36
C MET A 91 3.26 -13.17 -2.37
N VAL A 92 4.53 -13.41 -2.66
CA VAL A 92 5.68 -12.82 -1.96
C VAL A 92 6.55 -12.12 -3.00
N LEU A 93 6.79 -10.84 -2.79
CA LEU A 93 7.62 -9.97 -3.62
C LEU A 93 8.88 -9.66 -2.83
N TYR A 94 10.01 -10.22 -3.24
CA TYR A 94 11.25 -10.12 -2.49
C TYR A 94 12.23 -9.16 -3.15
N LYS A 95 12.66 -8.15 -2.40
CA LYS A 95 13.73 -7.23 -2.76
C LYS A 95 14.99 -7.60 -1.98
N SER A 96 16.09 -7.86 -2.70
CA SER A 96 17.38 -8.23 -2.12
C SER A 96 18.29 -7.03 -1.81
N LYS A 97 19.39 -7.24 -1.08
CA LYS A 97 20.43 -6.19 -0.86
C LYS A 97 21.21 -5.83 -2.13
N ALA A 98 21.19 -6.69 -3.16
CA ALA A 98 21.98 -6.51 -4.38
C ALA A 98 21.48 -5.35 -5.26
N ARG A 99 20.23 -4.90 -5.07
CA ARG A 99 19.60 -3.80 -5.79
C ARG A 99 19.02 -2.82 -4.80
N ALA A 100 19.07 -1.53 -5.10
CA ALA A 100 18.47 -0.52 -4.23
C ALA A 100 16.94 -0.56 -4.29
N GLU A 101 16.39 -0.82 -5.48
CA GLU A 101 14.95 -0.90 -5.76
C GLU A 101 14.68 -2.17 -6.58
N ASP A 102 13.52 -2.79 -6.32
CA ASP A 102 12.90 -3.81 -7.16
C ASP A 102 11.48 -3.42 -7.50
N CYS A 103 11.02 -3.80 -8.69
CA CYS A 103 9.64 -3.58 -9.12
C CYS A 103 8.98 -4.90 -9.47
N PHE A 104 7.67 -4.96 -9.27
CA PHE A 104 6.84 -6.10 -9.65
C PHE A 104 5.58 -5.58 -10.30
N TYR A 105 5.10 -6.32 -11.29
CA TYR A 105 3.84 -6.01 -11.95
C TYR A 105 2.88 -7.16 -11.71
N VAL A 106 1.66 -6.82 -11.31
CA VAL A 106 0.61 -7.79 -11.01
C VAL A 106 -0.70 -7.30 -11.58
N ASP A 107 -1.54 -8.24 -11.99
CA ASP A 107 -2.87 -7.94 -12.49
C ASP A 107 -3.88 -8.37 -11.41
N LEU A 108 -4.62 -7.41 -10.86
CA LEU A 108 -5.59 -7.62 -9.78
C LEU A 108 -7.02 -7.38 -10.28
N GLY A 109 -7.94 -8.24 -9.83
CA GLY A 109 -9.37 -8.05 -10.05
C GLY A 109 -9.97 -6.98 -9.14
N ALA A 110 -11.27 -6.74 -9.31
CA ALA A 110 -12.02 -5.94 -8.35
C ALA A 110 -12.20 -6.71 -7.03
N GLY A 111 -12.19 -5.97 -5.91
CA GLY A 111 -12.35 -6.51 -4.57
C GLY A 111 -11.20 -6.17 -3.62
N ASP A 112 -11.15 -6.90 -2.51
CA ASP A 112 -10.17 -6.70 -1.44
C ASP A 112 -8.92 -7.54 -1.69
N HIS A 113 -7.77 -6.89 -1.71
CA HIS A 113 -6.45 -7.51 -1.80
C HIS A 113 -5.61 -7.13 -0.58
N VAL A 114 -5.20 -8.13 0.20
CA VAL A 114 -4.45 -7.90 1.44
C VAL A 114 -2.98 -7.74 1.10
N MET A 115 -2.38 -6.65 1.58
CA MET A 115 -0.97 -6.37 1.39
C MET A 115 -0.26 -6.22 2.73
N GLY A 116 1.04 -6.48 2.72
CA GLY A 116 1.89 -6.11 3.83
C GLY A 116 3.34 -5.92 3.40
N LEU A 117 4.10 -5.24 4.24
CA LEU A 117 5.54 -5.04 4.11
C LEU A 117 6.20 -5.60 5.36
N ARG A 118 7.18 -6.48 5.18
CA ARG A 118 8.05 -7.00 6.23
C ARG A 118 9.47 -6.49 5.99
N ALA A 119 10.11 -6.00 7.04
CA ALA A 119 11.52 -5.63 7.06
C ALA A 119 12.15 -6.10 8.38
N SER A 120 13.29 -6.79 8.33
CA SER A 120 14.02 -7.26 9.51
C SER A 120 15.51 -7.01 9.30
N GLN A 121 16.10 -6.18 10.15
CA GLN A 121 17.51 -5.82 10.09
C GLN A 121 17.99 -5.38 11.47
N GLU A 122 19.04 -6.01 11.97
CA GLU A 122 19.74 -5.54 13.16
C GLU A 122 20.38 -4.17 12.91
N GLY A 123 20.22 -3.25 13.87
CA GLY A 123 20.79 -1.90 13.81
C GLY A 123 19.86 -0.85 13.21
N GLY A 124 18.62 -1.22 12.90
CA GLY A 124 17.61 -0.35 12.34
C GLY A 124 17.28 -0.68 10.88
N ILE A 125 16.01 -0.53 10.54
CA ILE A 125 15.46 -0.79 9.20
C ILE A 125 15.36 0.48 8.36
N ALA A 126 15.41 0.32 7.05
CA ALA A 126 15.02 1.29 6.03
C ALA A 126 14.03 0.60 5.10
N ALA A 127 12.82 1.13 4.97
CA ALA A 127 11.73 0.43 4.31
C ALA A 127 10.88 1.40 3.50
N ARG A 128 10.70 1.10 2.21
CA ARG A 128 9.82 1.86 1.31
C ARG A 128 9.08 0.91 0.40
N VAL A 129 7.81 1.24 0.14
CA VAL A 129 7.01 0.63 -0.91
C VAL A 129 6.12 1.69 -1.55
N ALA A 130 5.99 1.64 -2.86
CA ALA A 130 5.02 2.44 -3.61
C ALA A 130 4.20 1.51 -4.51
N VAL A 131 2.89 1.71 -4.50
CA VAL A 131 1.93 0.95 -5.30
C VAL A 131 1.22 1.91 -6.24
N SER A 132 1.17 1.58 -7.53
CA SER A 132 0.51 2.39 -8.55
C SER A 132 -0.39 1.55 -9.43
N GLU A 133 -1.62 2.03 -9.68
CA GLU A 133 -2.57 1.44 -10.62
C GLU A 133 -2.32 2.02 -12.02
N TYR A 134 -2.30 1.21 -13.07
CA TYR A 134 -2.33 1.67 -14.46
C TYR A 134 -3.74 1.58 -15.05
N ALA A 135 -4.20 2.65 -15.71
CA ALA A 135 -5.44 2.62 -16.50
C ALA A 135 -5.14 2.84 -18.01
N PRO A 136 -5.46 1.85 -18.87
CA PRO A 136 -5.26 1.96 -20.32
C PRO A 136 -6.02 3.14 -20.96
N ALA A 137 -7.25 3.40 -20.48
CA ALA A 137 -8.13 4.44 -21.04
C ALA A 137 -7.53 5.86 -20.96
N THR A 138 -6.77 6.14 -19.91
CA THR A 138 -6.15 7.45 -19.64
C THR A 138 -4.64 7.43 -19.82
N LYS A 139 -4.06 6.23 -20.06
CA LYS A 139 -2.63 5.99 -20.17
C LYS A 139 -1.85 6.58 -18.99
N SER A 140 -2.43 6.49 -17.78
CA SER A 140 -1.92 7.13 -16.57
C SER A 140 -1.69 6.12 -15.45
N TRP A 141 -0.71 6.41 -14.59
CA TRP A 141 -0.42 5.70 -13.35
C TRP A 141 -0.95 6.50 -12.16
N TYR A 142 -1.78 5.88 -11.31
CA TYR A 142 -2.41 6.49 -10.15
C TYR A 142 -1.72 6.03 -8.87
N GLU A 143 -1.35 6.95 -7.99
CA GLU A 143 -0.73 6.59 -6.71
C GLU A 143 -1.75 5.94 -5.79
N THR A 144 -1.65 4.62 -5.63
CA THR A 144 -2.59 3.83 -4.82
C THR A 144 -2.21 3.84 -3.35
N PHE A 145 -0.93 3.60 -3.06
CA PHE A 145 -0.40 3.59 -1.70
C PHE A 145 1.09 3.88 -1.72
N ARG A 146 1.59 4.52 -0.67
CA ARG A 146 3.03 4.73 -0.49
C ARG A 146 3.35 4.68 0.99
N PHE A 147 4.31 3.83 1.36
CA PHE A 147 4.93 3.81 2.67
C PHE A 147 6.41 4.10 2.55
N GLY A 148 6.95 4.82 3.53
CA GLY A 148 8.39 5.07 3.61
C GLY A 148 8.80 5.44 5.02
N CYS A 149 9.85 4.79 5.51
CA CYS A 149 10.53 5.13 6.75
C CYS A 149 12.02 4.82 6.61
N GLY A 150 12.89 5.70 7.11
CA GLY A 150 14.33 5.53 6.98
C GLY A 150 14.84 5.63 5.55
N ALA A 151 14.71 6.78 4.89
CA ALA A 151 15.29 6.95 3.55
C ALA A 151 15.72 8.40 3.26
N PRO A 152 17.02 8.73 3.33
CA PRO A 152 18.16 7.84 3.63
C PRO A 152 18.41 7.66 5.15
N GLY A 153 18.56 6.42 5.63
CA GLY A 153 18.95 6.11 7.02
C GLY A 153 18.04 5.11 7.73
N PRO A 154 18.30 4.74 8.99
CA PRO A 154 17.38 3.89 9.74
C PRO A 154 16.12 4.66 10.14
N CYS A 155 14.98 4.00 9.98
CA CYS A 155 13.66 4.41 10.43
C CYS A 155 13.68 4.72 11.93
N SER A 156 12.94 5.74 12.35
CA SER A 156 12.71 6.03 13.77
C SER A 156 11.23 5.88 14.12
N HIS A 157 10.92 5.67 15.40
CA HIS A 157 9.53 5.68 15.86
C HIS A 157 8.82 7.00 15.57
N THR A 158 9.54 8.13 15.69
CA THR A 158 9.03 9.45 15.33
C THR A 158 8.64 9.52 13.86
N GLU A 159 9.48 9.03 12.94
CA GLU A 159 9.16 9.00 11.51
C GLU A 159 7.91 8.14 11.21
N LEU A 160 7.74 7.01 11.90
CA LEU A 160 6.54 6.17 11.77
C LEU A 160 5.28 6.91 12.26
N ASP A 161 5.37 7.60 13.39
CA ASP A 161 4.26 8.38 13.94
C ASP A 161 3.90 9.57 13.04
N GLU A 162 4.89 10.27 12.48
CA GLU A 162 4.69 11.33 11.49
C GLU A 162 4.04 10.80 10.22
N TYR A 163 4.50 9.66 9.71
CA TYR A 163 3.87 8.98 8.59
C TYR A 163 2.40 8.65 8.90
N LYS A 164 2.10 8.15 10.11
CA LYS A 164 0.73 7.88 10.58
C LYS A 164 -0.15 9.11 10.54
N ALA A 165 0.34 10.20 11.12
CA ALA A 165 -0.37 11.46 11.15
C ALA A 165 -0.63 11.97 9.73
N GLY A 166 0.34 11.80 8.84
CA GLY A 166 0.23 12.14 7.41
C GLY A 166 -0.90 11.41 6.68
N LEU A 167 -1.27 10.18 7.10
CA LEU A 167 -2.35 9.42 6.47
C LEU A 167 -3.72 10.10 6.61
N ALA A 168 -3.92 10.95 7.62
CA ALA A 168 -5.17 11.67 7.84
C ALA A 168 -5.56 12.60 6.67
N ARG A 169 -4.60 12.99 5.81
CA ARG A 169 -4.86 13.79 4.61
C ARG A 169 -5.65 13.03 3.54
N TYR A 170 -5.58 11.71 3.54
CA TYR A 170 -6.23 10.86 2.56
C TYR A 170 -7.65 10.52 3.00
N LYS A 171 -8.58 11.42 2.71
CA LYS A 171 -10.00 11.23 3.02
C LYS A 171 -10.48 9.88 2.48
N ARG A 172 -11.12 9.09 3.35
CA ARG A 172 -11.63 7.75 3.04
C ARG A 172 -10.57 6.76 2.55
N GLY A 173 -9.27 7.04 2.73
CA GLY A 173 -8.18 6.18 2.26
C GLY A 173 -7.93 6.26 0.75
N ILE A 174 -8.35 7.33 0.08
CA ILE A 174 -8.14 7.53 -1.35
C ILE A 174 -6.88 8.37 -1.54
N HIS A 175 -5.81 7.73 -2.03
CA HIS A 175 -4.51 8.39 -2.21
C HIS A 175 -4.45 9.21 -3.50
N ASP A 176 -5.13 8.73 -4.54
CA ASP A 176 -5.31 9.43 -5.81
C ASP A 176 -6.79 9.60 -6.11
N PRO A 177 -7.33 10.83 -6.10
CA PRO A 177 -8.72 11.12 -6.41
C PRO A 177 -9.18 10.64 -7.79
N CYS A 178 -8.30 10.56 -8.78
CA CYS A 178 -8.67 10.11 -10.11
C CYS A 178 -8.59 8.59 -10.27
N GLY A 179 -7.93 7.90 -9.33
CA GLY A 179 -7.75 6.46 -9.34
C GLY A 179 -9.02 5.69 -8.99
N SER A 180 -8.91 4.37 -8.97
CA SER A 180 -10.04 3.48 -8.66
C SER A 180 -9.74 2.53 -7.50
N VAL A 181 -8.84 2.92 -6.61
CA VAL A 181 -8.47 2.13 -5.44
C VAL A 181 -8.61 2.95 -4.17
N LYS A 182 -9.14 2.29 -3.14
CA LYS A 182 -9.20 2.78 -1.77
C LYS A 182 -8.29 1.93 -0.90
N VAL A 183 -7.48 2.55 -0.06
CA VAL A 183 -6.68 1.88 0.95
C VAL A 183 -7.45 1.84 2.26
N LYS A 184 -7.51 0.67 2.90
CA LYS A 184 -8.14 0.49 4.20
C LYS A 184 -7.29 -0.36 5.14
N GLN A 185 -7.66 -0.36 6.42
CA GLN A 185 -7.07 -1.22 7.46
C GLN A 185 -5.54 -1.12 7.56
N ILE A 186 -5.00 0.10 7.45
CA ILE A 186 -3.56 0.34 7.60
C ILE A 186 -3.17 0.17 9.08
N GLY A 187 -2.17 -0.66 9.34
CA GLY A 187 -1.58 -0.85 10.66
C GLY A 187 -0.11 -1.28 10.57
N TRP A 188 0.61 -1.20 11.68
CA TRP A 188 1.97 -1.69 11.77
C TRP A 188 2.36 -2.11 13.18
N ASP A 189 3.43 -2.88 13.25
CA ASP A 189 4.09 -3.35 14.47
C ASP A 189 5.61 -3.32 14.25
N THR A 190 6.37 -2.95 15.29
CA THR A 190 7.83 -2.86 15.30
C THR A 190 8.50 -3.83 16.26
N GLY A 191 7.72 -4.68 16.96
CA GLY A 191 8.22 -5.83 17.71
C GLY A 191 8.85 -5.54 19.06
N ILE A 192 9.08 -4.26 19.41
CA ILE A 192 9.77 -3.84 20.63
C ILE A 192 9.09 -2.59 21.20
N ALA A 193 9.23 -2.40 22.51
CA ALA A 193 8.87 -1.17 23.21
C ALA A 193 9.71 0.03 22.71
N PRO A 194 9.20 1.27 22.81
CA PRO A 194 9.79 2.46 22.15
C PRO A 194 11.08 2.99 22.80
N ASP A 195 11.77 2.21 23.64
CA ASP A 195 13.04 2.58 24.26
C ASP A 195 14.24 2.46 23.30
N GLN A 196 14.10 1.68 22.22
CA GLN A 196 15.03 1.68 21.10
C GLN A 196 14.71 2.81 20.12
N MET A 197 15.72 3.55 19.66
CA MET A 197 15.52 4.67 18.72
C MET A 197 15.09 4.18 17.32
N HIS A 198 15.65 3.05 16.88
CA HIS A 198 15.43 2.49 15.55
C HIS A 198 14.91 1.05 15.69
N PRO A 199 13.74 0.72 15.11
CA PRO A 199 13.21 -0.62 15.19
C PRO A 199 14.03 -1.57 14.31
N ASN A 200 14.34 -2.76 14.85
CA ASN A 200 15.00 -3.84 14.09
C ASN A 200 14.02 -4.60 13.21
N ASP A 201 12.74 -4.56 13.55
CA ASP A 201 11.68 -5.23 12.82
C ASP A 201 10.55 -4.26 12.50
N LEU A 202 9.91 -4.49 11.36
CA LEU A 202 8.68 -3.81 10.99
C LEU A 202 7.80 -4.77 10.20
N GLN A 203 6.53 -4.77 10.58
CA GLN A 203 5.44 -5.30 9.78
C GLN A 203 4.45 -4.17 9.55
N VAL A 204 4.19 -3.84 8.28
CA VAL A 204 3.07 -2.99 7.87
C VAL A 204 2.04 -3.88 7.21
N ALA A 205 0.75 -3.61 7.42
CA ALA A 205 -0.33 -4.27 6.70
C ALA A 205 -1.35 -3.22 6.25
N TRP A 206 -1.92 -3.43 5.07
CA TRP A 206 -3.00 -2.63 4.51
C TRP A 206 -3.83 -3.48 3.56
N THR A 207 -4.97 -2.98 3.12
CA THR A 207 -5.81 -3.63 2.12
C THR A 207 -6.10 -2.67 0.99
N LEU A 208 -5.93 -3.12 -0.24
CA LEU A 208 -6.42 -2.44 -1.44
C LEU A 208 -7.86 -2.88 -1.68
N ASP A 209 -8.79 -1.94 -1.68
CA ASP A 209 -10.17 -2.10 -2.13
C ASP A 209 -10.24 -1.57 -3.56
N VAL A 210 -10.15 -2.49 -4.52
CA VAL A 210 -10.06 -2.23 -5.96
C VAL A 210 -11.46 -2.17 -6.56
N TYR A 211 -11.87 -1.02 -7.08
CA TYR A 211 -13.17 -0.88 -7.72
C TYR A 211 -13.18 -1.47 -9.14
N ASP A 212 -14.36 -1.85 -9.63
CA ASP A 212 -14.56 -2.45 -10.96
C ASP A 212 -14.52 -1.44 -12.11
N PHE A 213 -14.69 -0.14 -11.84
CA PHE A 213 -14.71 0.89 -12.86
C PHE A 213 -13.29 1.28 -13.33
N ALA A 214 -13.16 1.63 -14.61
CA ALA A 214 -11.94 2.22 -15.14
C ALA A 214 -11.87 3.73 -14.83
N PRO A 215 -10.72 4.24 -14.32
CA PRO A 215 -10.45 5.68 -14.25
C PRO A 215 -10.74 6.39 -15.58
N LYS A 216 -11.43 7.52 -15.53
CA LYS A 216 -11.85 8.29 -16.72
C LYS A 216 -11.05 9.57 -16.96
N LYS A 217 -10.20 9.92 -16.01
CA LYS A 217 -9.39 11.15 -16.00
C LYS A 217 -7.95 10.81 -15.67
N PRO A 218 -6.95 11.47 -16.28
CA PRO A 218 -5.55 11.21 -15.98
C PRO A 218 -5.22 11.53 -14.51
N HIS A 219 -4.11 10.97 -14.01
CA HIS A 219 -3.60 11.31 -12.68
C HIS A 219 -3.41 12.83 -12.53
N GLY A 220 -3.79 13.37 -11.37
CA GLY A 220 -3.64 14.80 -11.05
C GLY A 220 -4.62 15.74 -11.76
N ASP A 221 -5.60 15.21 -12.49
CA ASP A 221 -6.64 16.05 -13.10
C ASP A 221 -7.42 16.81 -11.98
N PRO A 222 -7.49 18.15 -12.03
CA PRO A 222 -8.09 18.96 -10.97
C PRO A 222 -9.59 18.69 -10.80
N SER A 223 -10.27 18.13 -11.80
CA SER A 223 -11.69 17.77 -11.72
C SER A 223 -11.99 16.59 -10.80
N CYS A 224 -10.97 15.80 -10.42
CA CYS A 224 -11.15 14.68 -9.48
C CYS A 224 -11.11 15.12 -8.02
N ALA A 225 -10.37 16.19 -7.70
CA ALA A 225 -10.16 16.65 -6.32
C ALA A 225 -11.47 17.11 -5.65
N SER A 226 -12.39 17.68 -6.42
CA SER A 226 -13.70 18.16 -5.94
C SER A 226 -14.70 17.05 -5.63
N ARG A 227 -14.39 15.78 -5.94
CA ARG A 227 -15.31 14.64 -5.71
C ARG A 227 -15.20 14.05 -4.31
N PHE A 228 -14.18 14.44 -3.54
CA PHE A 228 -13.88 13.91 -2.20
C PHE A 228 -13.75 14.99 -1.13
N GLU A 229 -14.12 16.23 -1.45
CA GLU A 229 -14.34 17.26 -0.43
C GLU A 229 -15.54 16.94 0.46
#